data_AF-A0A1W7LQR4-F1
#
_entry.id   AF-A0A1W7LQR4-F1
#
_cell.length_a   1.000
_cell.length_b   1.000
_cell.length_c   1.000
_cell.angle_alpha   90.00
_cell.angle_beta   90.00
_cell.angle_gamma   90.00
#
_symmetry.space_group_name_H-M   'P 1'
#
loop_
_entity.id
_entity.type
_entity.pdbx_description
1 polymer ?
#
loop_
_entity_poly.entity_id
_entity_poly.type
_entity_poly.pdbx_seq_one_letter_code
_entity_poly.pdbx_strand_id
1 'polypeptide(L)'
;MIDLLYKLLPMVFLLTLSQAIYLKFDEKYKFTDIINSKIKVQQKWKQFFCILFLMISLLFIAAIGIYVIEIPTIVYSMLCGVLTGTSIGVSNKIKIKNNL
;
A
#
# COMPACT_ATOMS: atom_id res chain seq x y z
N MET A 1 -19.23 -9.81 15.32
CA MET A 1 -18.24 -10.72 14.72
C MET A 1 -18.46 -10.87 13.21
N ILE A 2 -19.70 -11.14 12.77
CA ILE A 2 -20.09 -11.21 11.35
C ILE A 2 -19.88 -9.87 10.62
N ASP A 3 -20.23 -8.73 11.22
CA ASP A 3 -19.99 -7.40 10.63
C ASP A 3 -18.52 -7.08 10.38
N LEU A 4 -17.63 -7.54 11.27
CA LEU A 4 -16.20 -7.34 11.11
C LEU A 4 -15.68 -8.15 9.92
N LEU A 5 -16.17 -9.38 9.76
CA LEU A 5 -15.85 -10.24 8.62
C LEU A 5 -16.31 -9.63 7.30
N TYR A 6 -17.54 -9.10 7.24
CA TYR A 6 -18.06 -8.42 6.04
C TYR A 6 -17.27 -7.16 5.67
N LYS A 7 -16.66 -6.47 6.64
CA LYS A 7 -15.80 -5.32 6.39
C LYS A 7 -14.37 -5.72 6.00
N LEU A 8 -13.82 -6.76 6.62
CA LEU A 8 -12.46 -7.26 6.34
C LEU A 8 -12.36 -7.99 5.00
N LEU A 9 -13.39 -8.73 4.61
CA LEU A 9 -13.39 -9.51 3.37
C LEU A 9 -13.08 -8.66 2.12
N PRO A 10 -13.77 -7.54 1.85
CA PRO A 10 -13.45 -6.68 0.71
C PRO A 10 -12.05 -6.05 0.83
N MET A 11 -11.58 -5.73 2.04
CA MET A 11 -10.24 -5.20 2.26
C MET A 11 -9.16 -6.22 1.90
N VAL A 12 -9.27 -7.47 2.38
CA VAL A 12 -8.30 -8.55 2.11
C VAL A 12 -8.32 -8.92 0.63
N PHE A 13 -9.51 -8.97 0.02
CA PHE A 13 -9.65 -9.20 -1.41
C PHE A 13 -8.95 -8.10 -2.23
N LEU A 14 -9.19 -6.83 -1.92
CA LEU A 14 -8.53 -5.72 -2.62
C LEU A 14 -7.04 -5.64 -2.36
N LEU A 15 -6.57 -6.03 -1.18
CA LEU A 15 -5.15 -6.11 -0.85
C LEU A 15 -4.43 -7.11 -1.76
N THR A 16 -4.96 -8.32 -1.85
CA THR A 16 -4.36 -9.36 -2.69
C THR A 16 -4.44 -9.01 -4.17
N LEU A 17 -5.57 -8.45 -4.61
CA LEU A 17 -5.76 -8.01 -5.99
C LEU A 17 -4.82 -6.86 -6.36
N SER A 18 -4.71 -5.83 -5.51
CA SER A 18 -3.88 -4.66 -5.78
C SER A 18 -2.40 -5.01 -5.77
N GLN A 19 -1.97 -5.93 -4.89
CA GLN A 19 -0.62 -6.46 -4.88
C GLN A 19 -0.30 -7.19 -6.19
N ALA A 20 -1.20 -8.07 -6.66
CA ALA A 20 -1.01 -8.80 -7.91
C ALA A 20 -0.96 -7.87 -9.14
N ILE A 21 -1.85 -6.87 -9.19
CA ILE A 21 -1.86 -5.85 -10.25
C ILE A 21 -0.56 -5.04 -10.21
N TYR A 22 -0.11 -4.63 -9.02
CA TYR A 22 1.12 -3.87 -8.87
C TYR A 22 2.32 -4.62 -9.41
N LEU A 23 2.47 -5.91 -9.08
CA LEU A 23 3.60 -6.72 -9.56
C LEU A 23 3.65 -6.76 -11.09
N LYS A 24 2.52 -7.05 -11.76
CA LYS A 24 2.43 -7.04 -13.24
C LYS A 24 2.70 -5.65 -13.83
N PHE A 25 2.17 -4.60 -13.21
CA PHE A 25 2.38 -3.23 -13.66
C PHE A 25 3.86 -2.84 -13.55
N ASP A 26 4.50 -3.18 -12.45
CA ASP A 26 5.89 -2.85 -12.16
C ASP A 26 6.89 -3.66 -12.99
N GLU A 27 6.54 -4.85 -13.46
CA GLU A 27 7.31 -5.56 -14.50
C GLU A 27 7.36 -4.77 -15.80
N LYS A 28 6.23 -4.19 -16.22
CA LYS A 28 6.13 -3.44 -17.48
C LYS A 28 6.72 -2.04 -17.39
N TYR A 29 6.45 -1.33 -16.30
CA TYR A 29 6.77 0.10 -16.17
C TYR A 29 7.99 0.38 -15.27
N LYS A 30 8.53 -0.63 -14.58
CA LYS A 30 9.66 -0.49 -13.63
C LYS A 30 9.45 0.63 -12.62
N PHE A 31 8.21 0.81 -12.16
CA PHE A 31 7.80 1.89 -11.26
C PHE A 31 8.60 1.89 -9.95
N THR A 32 8.89 0.71 -9.40
CA THR A 32 9.74 0.57 -8.21
C THR A 32 11.14 1.13 -8.42
N ASP A 33 11.72 1.04 -9.64
CA ASP A 33 13.04 1.61 -9.92
C ASP A 33 13.01 3.14 -9.90
N ILE A 34 11.91 3.73 -10.37
CA ILE A 34 11.66 5.18 -10.30
C ILE A 34 11.56 5.61 -8.83
N ILE A 35 10.78 4.90 -8.01
CA ILE A 35 10.69 5.18 -6.56
C ILE A 35 12.08 5.05 -5.93
N ASN A 36 12.79 3.97 -6.22
CA ASN A 36 14.09 3.66 -5.64
C ASN A 36 15.18 4.68 -5.99
N SER A 37 15.11 5.30 -7.18
CA SER A 37 16.02 6.36 -7.62
C SER A 37 15.70 7.73 -6.99
N LYS A 38 14.43 7.99 -6.64
CA LYS A 38 14.03 9.23 -5.95
C LYS A 38 14.30 9.21 -4.46
N ILE A 39 14.19 8.04 -3.81
CA ILE A 39 14.44 7.90 -2.37
C ILE A 39 15.96 7.84 -2.12
N LYS A 40 16.54 8.97 -1.67
CA LYS A 40 17.95 9.10 -1.29
C LYS A 40 18.24 8.60 0.13
N VAL A 41 17.76 7.42 0.47
CA VAL A 41 18.03 6.77 1.77
C VAL A 41 18.89 5.53 1.53
N GLN A 42 19.73 5.14 2.49
CA GLN A 42 20.51 3.91 2.38
C GLN A 42 19.59 2.72 2.09
N GLN A 43 20.04 1.84 1.22
CA GLN A 43 19.22 0.76 0.64
C GLN A 43 18.54 -0.13 1.69
N LYS A 44 19.20 -0.38 2.83
CA LYS A 44 18.67 -1.14 3.98
C LYS A 44 17.45 -0.51 4.65
N TRP A 45 17.31 0.82 4.57
CA TRP A 45 16.22 1.56 5.20
C TRP A 45 15.08 1.88 4.23
N LYS A 46 15.24 1.63 2.92
CA LYS A 46 14.23 2.00 1.92
C LYS A 46 12.91 1.27 2.10
N GLN A 47 12.95 -0.01 2.46
CA GLN A 47 11.73 -0.78 2.75
C GLN A 47 10.98 -0.17 3.95
N PHE A 48 11.70 0.17 5.02
CA PHE A 48 11.13 0.81 6.19
C PHE A 48 10.55 2.19 5.86
N PHE A 49 11.25 2.99 5.05
CA PHE A 49 10.77 4.29 4.59
C PHE A 49 9.47 4.18 3.76
N CYS A 50 9.36 3.16 2.90
CA CYS A 50 8.16 2.93 2.10
C CYS A 50 6.94 2.57 2.96
N ILE A 51 7.15 1.76 4.01
CA ILE A 51 6.09 1.40 4.97
C ILE A 51 5.68 2.61 5.80
N LEU A 52 6.63 3.41 6.28
CA LEU A 52 6.34 4.65 7.01
C LEU A 52 5.53 5.63 6.17
N PHE A 53 5.89 5.81 4.90
CA PHE A 53 5.16 6.67 3.97
C PHE A 53 3.70 6.20 3.80
N LEU A 54 3.48 4.89 3.72
CA LEU A 54 2.13 4.33 3.70
C LEU A 54 1.38 4.61 5.01
N MET A 55 2.00 4.40 6.18
CA MET A 55 1.32 4.65 7.46
C MET A 55 0.90 6.11 7.60
N ILE A 56 1.76 7.04 7.19
CA ILE A 56 1.45 8.48 7.18
C ILE A 56 0.29 8.75 6.21
N SER A 57 0.32 8.17 5.01
CA SER A 57 -0.77 8.33 4.01
C SER A 57 -2.11 7.83 4.54
N LEU A 58 -2.12 6.68 5.23
CA LEU A 58 -3.32 6.13 5.86
C LEU A 58 -3.85 7.05 6.97
N LEU A 59 -2.97 7.62 7.80
CA LEU A 59 -3.35 8.60 8.81
C LEU A 59 -4.02 9.84 8.20
N PHE A 60 -3.47 10.37 7.11
CA PHE A 60 -4.08 11.50 6.39
C PHE A 60 -5.46 11.13 5.84
N ILE A 61 -5.61 9.96 5.22
CA ILE A 61 -6.90 9.50 4.67
C ILE A 61 -7.91 9.28 5.80
N ALA A 62 -7.48 8.73 6.94
CA ALA A 62 -8.33 8.57 8.10
C ALA A 62 -8.82 9.91 8.64
N ALA A 63 -7.92 10.88 8.81
CA ALA A 63 -8.26 12.21 9.28
C ALA A 63 -9.23 12.92 8.32
N ILE A 64 -8.95 12.92 7.02
CA ILE A 64 -9.82 13.55 6.02
C ILE A 64 -11.18 12.82 5.95
N GLY A 65 -11.16 11.48 5.98
CA GLY A 65 -12.36 10.66 5.88
C GLY A 65 -13.31 10.82 7.07
N ILE A 66 -12.77 11.06 8.26
CA ILE A 66 -13.56 11.30 9.49
C ILE A 66 -14.02 12.75 9.59
N TYR A 67 -13.13 13.73 9.33
CA TYR A 67 -13.38 15.13 9.68
C TYR A 67 -13.85 16.01 8.53
N VAL A 68 -13.71 15.58 7.26
CA VAL A 68 -13.95 16.45 6.09
C VAL A 68 -15.03 15.91 5.15
N ILE A 69 -15.03 14.60 4.86
CA ILE A 69 -15.81 14.04 3.74
C ILE A 69 -16.84 12.97 4.17
N GLU A 70 -16.89 12.58 5.46
CA GLU A 70 -17.76 11.51 5.97
C GLU A 70 -17.72 10.25 5.09
N ILE A 71 -16.51 9.77 4.79
CA ILE A 71 -16.33 8.64 3.87
C ILE A 71 -16.95 7.37 4.48
N PRO A 72 -17.82 6.64 3.74
CA PRO A 72 -18.39 5.40 4.22
C PRO A 72 -17.31 4.39 4.63
N THR A 73 -17.50 3.70 5.76
CA THR A 73 -16.51 2.77 6.31
C THR A 73 -16.08 1.69 5.32
N ILE A 74 -16.98 1.23 4.46
CA ILE A 74 -16.68 0.24 3.42
C ILE A 74 -15.68 0.79 2.40
N VAL A 75 -15.85 2.05 1.96
CA VAL A 75 -14.98 2.71 0.98
C VAL A 75 -13.61 2.96 1.59
N TYR A 76 -13.56 3.41 2.85
CA TYR A 76 -12.31 3.55 3.59
C TYR A 76 -11.56 2.22 3.72
N SER A 77 -12.27 1.13 4.02
CA SER A 77 -11.70 -0.21 4.13
C SER A 77 -11.14 -0.71 2.78
N MET A 78 -11.84 -0.43 1.68
CA MET A 78 -11.38 -0.72 0.32
C MET A 78 -10.10 0.06 -0.03
N LEU A 79 -10.07 1.38 0.25
CA LEU A 79 -8.89 2.22 0.04
C LEU A 79 -7.69 1.72 0.85
N CYS A 80 -7.90 1.35 2.11
CA CYS A 80 -6.88 0.74 2.96
C CYS A 80 -6.32 -0.53 2.32
N GLY A 81 -7.18 -1.42 1.82
CA GLY A 81 -6.77 -2.65 1.15
C GLY A 81 -5.88 -2.38 -0.07
N VAL A 82 -6.31 -1.48 -0.95
CA VAL A 82 -5.56 -1.11 -2.17
C VAL A 82 -4.19 -0.54 -1.84
N LEU A 83 -4.12 0.46 -0.94
CA LEU A 83 -2.87 1.09 -0.53
C LEU A 83 -1.92 0.10 0.13
N THR A 84 -2.45 -0.74 1.01
CA THR A 84 -1.63 -1.75 1.71
C THR A 84 -1.06 -2.76 0.73
N GLY A 85 -1.88 -3.31 -0.17
CA GLY A 85 -1.41 -4.30 -1.15
C GLY A 85 -0.39 -3.75 -2.14
N THR A 86 -0.58 -2.52 -2.64
CA THR A 86 0.40 -1.86 -3.51
C THR A 86 1.73 -1.61 -2.78
N SER A 87 1.71 -1.11 -1.55
CA SER A 87 2.92 -0.89 -0.76
C SER A 87 3.67 -2.16 -0.40
N ILE A 88 2.95 -3.26 -0.12
CA ILE A 88 3.56 -4.59 0.05
C ILE A 88 4.24 -5.01 -1.25
N GLY A 89 3.59 -4.80 -2.41
CA GLY A 89 4.18 -5.05 -3.73
C GLY A 89 5.49 -4.29 -3.95
N VAL A 90 5.49 -2.97 -3.70
CA VAL A 90 6.68 -2.11 -3.79
C VAL A 90 7.78 -2.63 -2.85
N SER A 91 7.43 -2.84 -1.58
CA SER A 91 8.36 -3.24 -0.52
C SER A 91 9.02 -4.58 -0.80
N ASN A 92 8.25 -5.56 -1.29
CA ASN A 92 8.78 -6.88 -1.65
C ASN A 92 9.75 -6.79 -2.83
N LYS A 93 9.45 -5.97 -3.85
CA LYS A 93 10.34 -5.82 -5.00
C LYS A 93 11.64 -5.10 -4.63
N ILE A 94 11.58 -4.10 -3.74
CA ILE A 94 12.77 -3.47 -3.16
C ILE A 94 13.60 -4.49 -2.38
N LYS A 95 12.97 -5.35 -1.57
CA LYS A 95 13.66 -6.39 -0.80
C LYS A 95 14.36 -7.41 -1.70
N ILE A 96 13.69 -7.90 -2.74
CA ILE A 96 14.27 -8.84 -3.72
C ILE A 96 15.51 -8.23 -4.37
N LYS A 97 15.44 -6.95 -4.75
CA LYS A 97 16.57 -6.22 -5.34
C LYS A 97 17.75 -5.99 -4.39
N ASN A 98 17.54 -6.07 -3.07
CA ASN A 98 18.61 -5.95 -2.08
C ASN A 98 19.34 -7.28 -1.83
N ASN A 99 18.71 -8.41 -2.14
CA ASN A 99 19.26 -9.76 -1.93
C ASN A 99 19.92 -10.34 -3.19
N LEU A 100 19.83 -9.64 -4.32
CA LEU A 100 20.55 -9.88 -5.57
C LEU A 100 21.75 -8.94 -5.67
#